data_AF-A0A3D2WPA7-F1
#
_entry.id   AF-A0A3D2WPA7-F1
#
_cell.length_a   1.000
_cell.length_b   1.000
_cell.length_c   1.000
_cell.angle_alpha   90.00
_cell.angle_beta   90.00
_cell.angle_gamma   90.00
#
_symmetry.space_group_name_H-M   'P 1'
#
loop_
_entity.id
_entity.type
_entity.pdbx_description
1 polymer ?
#
loop_
_entity_poly.entity_id
_entity_poly.type
_entity_poly.pdbx_seq_one_letter_code
_entity_poly.pdbx_strand_id
1 'polypeptide(L)' 'PQFDVTLESEARRFIHLVDELYDSRVKLVATAAAPIHELYKGTQVVFEFQRTESRLIEMQSEDYLSAARVTRT' A
#
# COMPACT_ATOMS: atom_id res chain seq x y z
N PRO A 1 0.87 -6.87 8.05
CA PRO A 1 -0.54 -7.21 7.79
C PRO A 1 -0.62 -8.49 6.94
N GLN A 2 -1.77 -9.15 6.88
CA GLN A 2 -2.20 -10.07 5.83
C GLN A 2 -3.74 -10.05 5.84
N PHE A 3 -4.36 -9.82 4.68
CA PHE A 3 -5.80 -9.64 4.54
C PHE A 3 -6.39 -10.82 3.79
N ASP A 4 -7.30 -11.55 4.42
CA ASP A 4 -8.06 -12.63 3.79
C ASP A 4 -9.52 -12.20 3.56
N VAL A 5 -10.35 -13.14 3.15
CA VAL A 5 -11.79 -12.92 2.87
C VAL A 5 -12.59 -12.38 4.05
N THR A 6 -12.08 -12.50 5.29
CA THR A 6 -12.74 -11.96 6.49
C THR A 6 -12.36 -10.50 6.77
N LEU A 7 -11.31 -10.00 6.11
CA LEU A 7 -10.71 -8.68 6.33
C LEU A 7 -10.87 -7.74 5.11
N GLU A 8 -11.93 -7.93 4.32
CA GLU A 8 -12.18 -7.17 3.09
C GLU A 8 -12.40 -5.67 3.34
N SER A 9 -12.97 -5.31 4.49
CA SER A 9 -13.16 -3.91 4.88
C SER A 9 -11.82 -3.26 5.26
N GLU A 10 -10.96 -4.00 5.94
CA GLU A 10 -9.61 -3.61 6.34
C GLU A 10 -8.70 -3.47 5.12
N ALA A 11 -8.79 -4.40 4.17
CA ALA A 11 -8.07 -4.34 2.90
C ALA A 11 -8.39 -3.05 2.14
N ARG A 12 -9.68 -2.68 2.05
CA ARG A 12 -10.10 -1.40 1.45
C ARG A 12 -9.53 -0.19 2.16
N ARG A 13 -9.58 -0.16 3.50
CA ARG A 13 -8.99 0.95 4.28
C ARG A 13 -7.47 1.01 4.10
N PHE A 14 -6.81 -0.14 4.01
CA PHE A 14 -5.37 -0.21 3.76
C PHE A 14 -5.01 0.32 2.36
N ILE A 15 -5.77 -0.03 1.32
CA ILE A 15 -5.63 0.53 -0.02
C ILE A 15 -5.73 2.07 0.05
N HIS A 16 -6.78 2.61 0.68
CA HIS A 16 -6.96 4.05 0.80
C HIS A 16 -5.82 4.74 1.56
N LEU A 17 -5.32 4.11 2.64
CA LEU A 17 -4.18 4.63 3.40
C LEU A 17 -2.93 4.69 2.52
N VAL A 18 -2.60 3.59 1.82
CA VAL A 18 -1.41 3.55 0.95
C VAL A 18 -1.53 4.59 -0.17
N ASP A 19 -2.71 4.74 -0.76
CA ASP A 19 -2.94 5.71 -1.83
C ASP A 19 -2.70 7.15 -1.37
N GLU A 20 -3.22 7.55 -0.20
CA GLU A 20 -3.02 8.91 0.31
C GLU A 20 -1.55 9.18 0.71
N LEU A 21 -0.87 8.18 1.29
CA LEU A 21 0.56 8.29 1.60
C LEU A 21 1.40 8.37 0.33
N TYR A 22 1.04 7.56 -0.68
CA TYR A 22 1.71 7.51 -1.96
C TYR A 22 1.62 8.86 -2.68
N ASP A 23 0.41 9.41 -2.81
CA ASP A 23 0.13 10.69 -3.44
C ASP A 23 0.83 11.87 -2.75
N SER A 24 0.93 11.82 -1.42
CA SER A 24 1.60 12.85 -0.63
C SER A 24 3.12 12.69 -0.58
N ARG A 25 3.69 11.65 -1.20
CA ARG A 25 5.13 11.28 -1.08
C ARG A 25 5.60 11.13 0.36
N VAL A 26 4.76 10.52 1.20
CA VAL A 26 5.09 10.21 2.58
C VAL A 26 5.85 8.88 2.63
N LYS A 27 6.94 8.86 3.40
CA LYS A 27 7.73 7.65 3.62
C LYS A 27 6.99 6.74 4.59
N LEU A 28 6.75 5.50 4.18
CA LEU A 28 6.11 4.47 5.01
C LEU A 28 7.16 3.46 5.45
N VAL A 29 7.25 3.23 6.75
CA VAL A 29 8.01 2.13 7.34
C VAL A 29 7.03 1.24 8.08
N ALA A 30 6.92 -0.03 7.68
CA ALA A 30 6.02 -0.99 8.29
C ALA A 30 6.57 -2.41 8.16
N THR A 31 6.14 -3.29 9.07
CA THR A 31 6.41 -4.73 9.01
C THR A 31 5.13 -5.49 8.72
N ALA A 32 5.26 -6.65 8.08
CA ALA A 32 4.14 -7.53 7.78
C ALA A 32 4.45 -8.99 8.07
N ALA A 33 3.38 -9.77 8.32
CA ALA A 33 3.48 -11.21 8.54
C ALA A 33 3.74 -12.00 7.24
N ALA A 34 3.63 -11.35 6.08
CA ALA A 34 3.85 -11.94 4.77
C ALA A 34 4.54 -10.92 3.82
N PRO A 35 5.22 -11.39 2.75
CA PRO A 35 5.72 -10.53 1.68
C PRO A 35 4.61 -9.70 1.02
N ILE A 36 4.97 -8.60 0.34
CA ILE A 36 4.01 -7.65 -0.28
C ILE A 36 3.02 -8.37 -1.22
N HIS A 37 3.50 -9.25 -2.08
CA HIS A 37 2.68 -10.01 -3.03
C HIS A 37 1.73 -11.04 -2.38
N GLU A 38 1.89 -11.29 -1.07
CA GLU A 38 1.02 -12.19 -0.28
C GLU A 38 0.19 -11.45 0.78
N LEU A 39 0.21 -10.12 0.77
CA LEU A 39 -0.55 -9.31 1.73
C LEU A 39 -2.06 -9.44 1.54
N TYR A 40 -2.53 -9.86 0.38
CA TYR A 40 -3.95 -10.00 0.09
C TYR A 40 -4.28 -11.39 -0.47
N LYS A 41 -5.21 -12.06 0.20
CA LYS A 41 -5.78 -13.38 -0.11
C LYS A 41 -7.31 -13.32 -0.18
N GLY A 42 -7.89 -12.12 -0.20
CA GLY A 42 -9.31 -11.89 -0.42
C GLY A 42 -9.70 -12.01 -1.89
N THR A 43 -10.97 -11.75 -2.20
CA THR A 43 -11.51 -11.89 -3.56
C THR A 43 -12.22 -10.66 -4.09
N GLN A 44 -12.57 -9.68 -3.23
CA GLN A 44 -13.40 -8.56 -3.68
C GLN A 44 -12.63 -7.40 -4.31
N VAL A 45 -11.41 -7.11 -3.86
CA VAL A 45 -10.61 -5.95 -4.28
C VAL A 45 -9.27 -6.35 -4.91
N VAL A 46 -9.24 -7.47 -5.65
CA VAL A 46 -8.01 -8.05 -6.21
C VAL A 46 -7.26 -7.03 -7.09
N PHE A 47 -7.96 -6.35 -7.99
CA PHE A 47 -7.34 -5.41 -8.94
C PHE A 47 -6.84 -4.14 -8.24
N GLU A 48 -7.59 -3.62 -7.28
CA GLU A 48 -7.19 -2.48 -6.46
C GLU A 48 -5.96 -2.82 -5.64
N PHE A 49 -5.94 -4.01 -5.03
CA PHE A 49 -4.81 -4.44 -4.20
C PHE A 49 -3.55 -4.66 -5.04
N GLN A 50 -3.65 -5.16 -6.28
CA GLN A 50 -2.50 -5.25 -7.20
C GLN A 50 -1.86 -3.88 -7.48
N ARG A 51 -2.67 -2.81 -7.59
CA ARG A 51 -2.13 -1.44 -7.70
C ARG A 51 -1.46 -1.00 -6.41
N THR A 52 -2.05 -1.31 -5.26
CA THR A 52 -1.46 -1.05 -3.95
C THR A 52 -0.12 -1.77 -3.78
N GLU A 53 0.00 -3.01 -4.22
CA GLU A 53 1.26 -3.76 -4.25
C GLU A 53 2.31 -3.04 -5.09
N SER A 54 1.96 -2.62 -6.31
CA SER A 54 2.89 -1.89 -7.19
C SER A 54 3.37 -0.59 -6.54
N ARG A 55 2.48 0.15 -5.86
CA ARG A 55 2.83 1.36 -5.10
C ARG A 55 3.78 1.05 -3.94
N LEU A 56 3.50 0.01 -3.15
CA LEU A 56 4.37 -0.40 -2.05
C LEU A 56 5.77 -0.81 -2.53
N ILE A 57 5.88 -1.41 -3.71
CA ILE A 57 7.17 -1.73 -4.35
C ILE A 57 7.88 -0.44 -4.76
N GLU A 58 7.20 0.47 -5.44
CA GLU A 58 7.78 1.76 -5.86
C GLU A 58 8.23 2.61 -4.67
N MET A 59 7.47 2.61 -3.57
CA MET A 59 7.79 3.33 -2.34
C MET A 59 9.10 2.88 -1.67
N GLN A 60 9.64 1.72 -2.05
CA GLN A 60 10.94 1.22 -1.60
C GLN A 60 12.11 1.67 -2.49
N SER A 61 11.85 2.27 -3.65
CA SER A 61 12.90 2.74 -4.56
C SER A 61 13.66 3.95 -4.00
N GLU A 62 14.94 4.07 -4.36
CA GLU A 62 15.76 5.23 -4.00
C GLU A 62 15.15 6.54 -4.52
N ASP A 63 14.58 6.51 -5.73
CA ASP A 63 13.89 7.65 -6.34
C ASP A 63 12.73 8.13 -5.48
N TYR A 64 11.88 7.21 -5.00
CA TYR A 64 10.76 7.57 -4.13
C TYR A 64 11.24 8.07 -2.76
N LEU A 65 12.23 7.40 -2.16
CA LEU A 65 12.74 7.74 -0.83
C LEU A 65 13.47 9.09 -0.81
N SER A 66 14.14 9.45 -1.89
CA SER A 66 14.84 10.73 -2.05
C SER A 66 13.92 11.90 -2.43
N ALA A 67 12.70 11.61 -2.93
CA ALA A 67 11.76 12.64 -3.32
C ALA A 67 11.26 13.49 -2.13
N ALA A 68 11.07 14.79 -2.37
CA ALA A 68 10.44 15.69 -1.39
C ALA A 68 8.94 15.36 -1.21
N ARG A 69 8.44 15.56 0.01
CA ARG A 69 7.01 15.41 0.33
C ARG A 69 6.19 16.41 -0.49
N VAL A 70 5.07 15.96 -1.06
CA VAL A 70 4.13 16.86 -1.74
C VAL A 70 3.24 17.52 -0.69
N THR A 71 3.19 18.86 -0.69
CA THR A 71 2.28 19.63 0.17
C THR A 71 1.16 20.16 -0.71
N ARG A 72 -0.08 19.71 -0.49
CA ARG A 72 -1.26 20.29 -1.15
C ARG A 72 -1.55 21.63 -0.46
N THR A 73 -1.26 22.75 -1.14
CA THR A 73 -1.68 24.13 -0.77
C THR A 73 -3.10 24.42 -1.20
#